data_AF-A0A7V6QNQ4-F1
#
_entry.id   AF-A0A7V6QNQ4-F1
#
_cell.length_a   1.000
_cell.length_b   1.000
_cell.length_c   1.000
_cell.angle_alpha   90.00
_cell.angle_beta   90.00
_cell.angle_gamma   90.00
#
_symmetry.space_group_name_H-M   'P 1'
#
loop_
_entity.id
_entity.type
_entity.pdbx_description
1 polymer ?
#
loop_
_entity_poly.entity_id
_entity_poly.type
_entity_poly.pdbx_seq_one_letter_code
_entity_poly.pdbx_strand_id
1 'polypeptide(L)'
;MTEMDQKNVEILNIELLKQIDRLRKTIGIYEGLAEAVRTATVINRSIYTEEEEDWLSIDRDDYARVMEVVSTLDIWKPWNHTIQQRIT
;
A
#
# COMPACT_ATOMS: atom_id res chain seq x y z
N MET A 1 -7.96 -22.46 -34.63
CA MET A 1 -7.16 -22.07 -33.45
C MET A 1 -5.99 -23.03 -33.39
N THR A 2 -4.78 -22.51 -33.56
CA THR A 2 -3.55 -23.30 -33.63
C THR A 2 -3.01 -23.60 -32.23
N GLU A 3 -2.14 -24.61 -32.08
CA GLU A 3 -1.45 -24.89 -30.79
C GLU A 3 -0.67 -23.67 -30.28
N MET A 4 -0.16 -22.85 -31.20
CA MET A 4 0.53 -21.60 -30.89
C MET A 4 -0.41 -20.55 -30.29
N ASP A 5 -1.65 -20.46 -30.81
CA ASP A 5 -2.68 -19.58 -30.26
C ASP A 5 -3.08 -20.01 -28.84
N GLN A 6 -3.20 -21.32 -28.60
CA GLN A 6 -3.52 -21.86 -27.26
C GLN A 6 -2.43 -21.53 -26.24
N LYS A 7 -1.16 -21.71 -26.62
CA LYS A 7 -0.02 -21.38 -25.75
C LYS A 7 0.07 -19.88 -25.44
N ASN A 8 -0.22 -19.02 -26.41
CA ASN A 8 -0.25 -17.57 -26.22
C ASN A 8 -1.36 -17.14 -25.26
N VAL A 9 -2.55 -17.76 -25.37
CA VAL A 9 -3.67 -17.52 -24.45
C VAL A 9 -3.31 -17.95 -23.03
N GLU A 10 -2.65 -19.10 -22.86
CA GLU A 10 -2.22 -19.60 -21.56
C GLU A 10 -1.20 -18.67 -20.88
N ILE A 11 -0.19 -18.21 -21.62
CA ILE A 11 0.80 -17.24 -21.12
C ILE A 11 0.12 -15.94 -20.69
N LEU A 12 -0.79 -15.43 -21.51
CA LEU A 12 -1.52 -14.20 -21.19
C LEU A 12 -2.39 -14.38 -19.93
N ASN A 13 -3.05 -15.52 -19.78
CA ASN A 13 -3.87 -15.82 -18.61
C ASN A 13 -3.03 -15.87 -17.32
N ILE A 14 -1.86 -16.51 -17.36
CA ILE A 14 -0.92 -16.52 -16.23
C ILE A 14 -0.49 -15.10 -15.83
N GLU A 15 -0.17 -14.26 -16.81
CA GLU A 15 0.24 -12.88 -16.55
C GLU A 15 -0.90 -12.05 -15.94
N LEU A 16 -2.13 -12.19 -16.46
CA LEU A 16 -3.31 -11.54 -15.90
C LEU A 16 -3.59 -12.01 -14.46
N LEU A 17 -3.45 -13.30 -14.17
CA LEU A 17 -3.61 -13.82 -12.81
C LEU A 17 -2.59 -13.22 -11.84
N LYS A 18 -1.34 -13.04 -12.26
CA LYS A 18 -0.31 -12.35 -11.45
C LYS A 18 -0.68 -10.88 -11.20
N GLN A 19 -1.22 -10.19 -12.20
CA GLN A 19 -1.67 -8.81 -12.04
C GLN A 19 -2.85 -8.70 -11.09
N ILE A 20 -3.82 -9.62 -11.17
CA ILE A 20 -4.95 -9.69 -10.23
C ILE A 20 -4.45 -9.91 -8.80
N ASP A 21 -3.52 -10.85 -8.60
CA ASP A 21 -2.96 -11.12 -7.27
C ASP A 21 -2.25 -9.90 -6.69
N ARG A 22 -1.44 -9.21 -7.50
CA ARG A 22 -0.78 -7.96 -7.12
C ARG A 22 -1.81 -6.89 -6.72
N LEU A 23 -2.86 -6.71 -7.50
CA LEU A 23 -3.91 -5.72 -7.20
C LEU A 23 -4.67 -6.07 -5.92
N ARG A 24 -5.01 -7.34 -5.71
CA ARG A 24 -5.66 -7.80 -4.47
C ARG A 24 -4.80 -7.53 -3.23
N LYS A 25 -3.49 -7.81 -3.32
CA LYS A 25 -2.55 -7.49 -2.25
C LYS A 25 -2.54 -5.99 -1.94
N THR A 26 -2.48 -5.15 -2.98
CA THR A 26 -2.51 -3.69 -2.82
C THR A 26 -3.81 -3.22 -2.16
N ILE A 27 -4.96 -3.76 -2.58
CA ILE A 27 -6.25 -3.44 -1.97
C ILE A 27 -6.25 -3.78 -0.48
N GLY A 28 -5.79 -4.98 -0.10
CA GLY A 28 -5.73 -5.37 1.32
C GLY A 28 -4.86 -4.45 2.17
N ILE A 29 -3.77 -3.91 1.62
CA ILE A 29 -2.95 -2.90 2.32
C ILE A 29 -3.75 -1.59 2.52
N TYR A 30 -4.46 -1.12 1.50
CA TYR A 30 -5.29 0.07 1.61
C TYR A 30 -6.48 -0.10 2.57
N GLU A 31 -7.09 -1.27 2.61
CA GLU A 31 -8.12 -1.61 3.60
C GLU A 31 -7.55 -1.56 5.02
N GLY A 32 -6.36 -2.13 5.25
CA GLY A 32 -5.66 -2.04 6.53
C GLY A 32 -5.31 -0.59 6.91
N LEU A 33 -4.91 0.23 5.92
CA LEU A 33 -4.60 1.65 6.15
C LEU A 33 -5.86 2.43 6.53
N ALA A 34 -6.95 2.20 5.82
CA ALA A 34 -8.24 2.83 6.11
C ALA A 34 -8.72 2.48 7.52
N GLU A 35 -8.54 1.23 7.95
CA GLU A 35 -8.89 0.81 9.30
C GLU A 35 -8.00 1.45 10.37
N ALA A 36 -6.68 1.52 10.14
CA ALA A 36 -5.74 2.19 11.04
C ALA A 36 -6.09 3.68 11.21
N VAL A 37 -6.44 4.37 10.11
CA VAL A 37 -6.87 5.78 10.14
C VAL A 37 -8.23 5.92 10.84
N ARG A 38 -9.20 5.04 10.56
CA ARG A 38 -10.55 5.08 11.14
C ARG A 38 -10.55 4.88 12.65
N THR A 39 -9.64 4.08 13.16
CA THR A 39 -9.53 3.74 14.59
C THR A 39 -8.56 4.64 15.35
N ALA A 40 -7.85 5.53 14.64
CA ALA A 40 -6.89 6.45 15.24
C ALA A 40 -7.57 7.51 16.12
N THR A 41 -6.99 7.75 17.28
CA THR A 41 -7.40 8.80 18.20
C THR A 41 -6.88 10.14 17.68
N VAL A 42 -7.80 10.95 17.15
CA VAL A 42 -7.51 12.33 16.74
C VAL A 42 -7.59 13.23 17.96
N ILE A 43 -6.47 13.85 18.30
CA ILE A 43 -6.38 14.82 19.38
C ILE A 43 -6.57 16.21 18.75
N ASN A 44 -7.71 16.83 19.02
CA ASN A 44 -7.94 18.22 18.65
C ASN A 44 -7.23 19.17 19.64
N ARG A 45 -5.90 19.13 19.64
CA ARG A 45 -5.05 20.11 20.30
C ARG A 45 -3.95 20.48 19.33
N SER A 46 -4.05 21.67 18.75
CA SER A 46 -2.90 22.31 18.14
C SER A 46 -1.85 22.52 19.24
N ILE A 47 -0.62 22.06 19.02
CA ILE A 47 0.54 22.44 19.85
C ILE A 47 0.98 23.87 19.57
N TYR A 48 0.41 24.49 18.53
CA TYR A 48 0.65 25.87 18.14
C TYR A 48 -0.45 26.77 18.69
N THR A 49 -0.06 27.98 19.09
CA THR A 49 -0.91 28.99 19.74
C THR A 49 -2.02 29.52 18.84
N GLU A 50 -1.89 29.35 17.52
CA GLU A 50 -2.94 29.65 16.56
C GLU A 50 -3.60 28.31 16.18
N GLU A 51 -4.91 28.22 16.39
CA GLU A 51 -5.74 27.14 15.86
C GLU A 51 -5.76 27.27 14.33
N GLU A 52 -4.69 26.84 13.68
CA GLU A 52 -4.72 26.59 12.24
C GLU A 52 -5.67 25.40 12.03
N GLU A 53 -6.86 25.68 11.46
CA GLU A 53 -7.95 24.71 11.22
C GLU A 53 -7.51 23.48 10.40
N ASP A 54 -6.32 23.51 9.79
CA ASP A 54 -5.78 22.49 8.90
C ASP A 54 -4.89 21.42 9.58
N TRP A 55 -4.57 21.55 10.88
CA TRP A 55 -3.67 20.59 11.55
C TRP A 55 -4.41 19.59 12.43
N LEU A 56 -4.34 18.32 12.04
CA LEU A 56 -4.81 17.18 12.84
C LEU A 56 -3.64 16.57 13.62
N SER A 57 -3.74 16.51 14.94
CA SER A 57 -2.82 15.72 15.77
C SER A 57 -3.39 14.31 15.97
N ILE A 58 -2.56 13.30 15.78
CA ILE A 58 -2.90 11.90 16.01
C ILE A 58 -2.08 11.40 17.21
N ASP A 59 -2.66 10.55 18.04
CA ASP A 59 -1.90 9.89 19.11
C ASP A 59 -0.64 9.18 18.56
N ARG A 60 0.43 9.15 19.36
CA ARG A 60 1.73 8.63 18.92
C ARG A 60 1.66 7.15 18.53
N ASP A 61 0.91 6.34 19.28
CA ASP A 61 0.81 4.90 19.01
C ASP A 61 -0.08 4.64 17.80
N ASP A 62 -1.11 5.46 17.60
CA ASP A 62 -1.94 5.46 16.39
C ASP A 62 -1.16 5.87 15.14
N TYR A 63 -0.34 6.90 15.24
CA TYR A 63 0.58 7.31 14.17
C TYR A 63 1.54 6.18 13.82
N ALA A 64 2.13 5.50 14.82
CA ALA A 64 3.03 4.38 14.58
C ALA A 64 2.35 3.23 13.82
N ARG A 65 1.09 2.89 14.19
CA ARG A 65 0.28 1.88 13.50
C ARG A 65 -0.02 2.26 12.05
N VAL A 66 -0.41 3.51 11.80
CA VAL A 66 -0.63 4.02 10.43
C VAL A 66 0.66 3.91 9.62
N MET A 67 1.79 4.34 10.19
CA MET A 67 3.09 4.29 9.52
C MET A 67 3.57 2.88 9.23
N GLU A 68 3.29 1.91 10.12
CA GLU A 68 3.58 0.50 9.88
C GLU A 68 2.88 0.01 8.61
N VAL A 69 1.59 0.28 8.45
CA VAL A 69 0.84 -0.11 7.26
C VAL A 69 1.34 0.63 6.01
N VAL A 70 1.54 1.94 6.09
CA VAL A 70 2.08 2.75 4.98
C VAL A 70 3.42 2.22 4.50
N SER A 71 4.29 1.77 5.42
CA SER A 71 5.59 1.22 5.07
C SER A 71 5.49 -0.03 4.18
N THR A 72 4.37 -0.74 4.18
CA THR A 72 4.17 -1.94 3.34
C THR A 72 3.78 -1.62 1.90
N LEU A 73 3.37 -0.39 1.61
CA LEU A 73 3.01 0.04 0.26
C LEU A 73 4.25 0.18 -0.63
N ASP A 74 4.22 -0.47 -1.80
CA ASP A 74 5.31 -0.43 -2.76
C ASP A 74 5.65 0.99 -3.24
N ILE A 75 4.68 1.91 -3.28
CA ILE A 75 4.88 3.31 -3.70
C ILE A 75 5.88 4.06 -2.78
N TRP A 76 5.95 3.68 -1.51
CA TRP A 76 6.89 4.25 -0.53
C TRP A 76 8.25 3.54 -0.55
N LYS A 77 8.39 2.48 -1.35
CA LYS A 77 9.61 1.70 -1.54
C LYS A 77 9.99 1.63 -3.01
N PRO A 78 10.22 2.76 -3.71
CA PRO A 78 10.57 2.77 -5.13
C PRO A 78 11.85 1.96 -5.42
N TRP A 79 12.74 1.81 -4.43
CA TRP A 79 13.94 0.98 -4.52
C TRP A 79 13.68 -0.51 -4.69
N ASN A 80 12.50 -1.03 -4.29
CA ASN A 80 12.15 -2.44 -4.49
C ASN A 80 12.07 -2.82 -5.98
N HIS A 81 11.81 -1.84 -6.86
CA HIS A 81 11.73 -2.05 -8.31
C HIS A 81 13.03 -1.72 -9.04
N THR A 82 13.99 -1.04 -8.38
CA THR A 82 15.26 -0.64 -8.99
C THR A 82 16.46 -1.45 -8.50
N ILE A 83 16.37 -2.10 -7.34
CA ILE A 83 17.40 -3.03 -6.88
C ILE A 83 17.32 -4.31 -7.72
N GLN A 84 18.27 -4.50 -8.63
CA GLN A 84 18.49 -5.78 -9.29
C GLN A 84 18.67 -6.86 -8.21
N GLN A 85 17.92 -7.96 -8.33
CA GLN A 85 18.12 -9.13 -7.48
C GLN A 85 19.58 -9.57 -7.59
N ARG A 86 20.35 -9.42 -6.51
CA ARG A 86 21.67 -10.04 -6.41
C ARG A 86 21.44 -11.53 -6.23
N ILE A 87 21.55 -12.27 -7.33
CA ILE A 87 21.49 -13.73 -7.34
C ILE A 87 22.59 -14.25 -6.41
N THR A 88 22.24 -15.19 -5.52
CA THR A 88 23.20 -16.03 -4.77
C THR A 88 22.98 -17.47 -5.20
#